data_AF-A0A370EDU4-F1
#
_entry.id   AF-A0A370EDU4-F1
#
_cell.length_a   1.000
_cell.length_b   1.000
_cell.length_c   1.000
_cell.angle_alpha   90.00
_cell.angle_beta   90.00
_cell.angle_gamma   90.00
#
_symmetry.space_group_name_H-M   'P 1'
#
loop_
_entity.id
_entity.type
_entity.pdbx_description
1 polymer ?
#
loop_
_entity_poly.entity_id
_entity_poly.type
_entity_poly.pdbx_seq_one_letter_code
_entity_poly.pdbx_strand_id
1 'polypeptide(L)'
;MQDNYIRTGLSIFFETNYELALKEFLIANPLANDEFFIRQVFSNQDKEIKHLHNNVIFFDYNDSEFKQVLKDDILFNDWIENKKNRDKFWLLREYFSFLTEKLKKIESEENLEVSPINDMVNLTLKEIALLHYYKQEHITLINADSVILKYGFISGKKLYQHYVEYCQKANRIAPGESSTKQKNKVQIFEKVIEILSLQNYDTHKAKNDLQDLKKNFENQ
;
A
#
# COMPACT_ATOMS: atom_id res chain seq x y z
N MET A 1 -20.21 28.97 -15.10
CA MET A 1 -20.17 27.72 -14.31
C MET A 1 -20.77 28.05 -12.96
N GLN A 2 -21.92 27.48 -12.60
CA GLN A 2 -22.47 27.63 -11.25
C GLN A 2 -21.70 26.68 -10.34
N ASP A 3 -20.92 27.23 -9.41
CA ASP A 3 -20.31 26.44 -8.36
C ASP A 3 -21.41 25.74 -7.56
N ASN A 4 -21.29 24.43 -7.43
CA ASN A 4 -22.23 23.63 -6.66
C ASN A 4 -21.86 23.77 -5.18
N TYR A 5 -22.40 24.80 -4.52
CA TYR A 5 -22.15 25.11 -3.11
C TYR A 5 -22.33 23.90 -2.17
N ILE A 6 -23.24 22.97 -2.49
CA ILE A 6 -23.46 21.76 -1.71
C ILE A 6 -22.23 20.84 -1.77
N ARG A 7 -21.66 20.65 -2.98
CA ARG A 7 -20.43 19.86 -3.14
C ARG A 7 -19.24 20.50 -2.44
N THR A 8 -19.11 21.82 -2.52
CA THR A 8 -18.04 22.56 -1.81
C THR A 8 -18.17 22.38 -0.29
N GLY A 9 -19.38 22.52 0.26
CA GLY A 9 -19.63 22.32 1.68
C GLY A 9 -19.31 20.91 2.15
N LEU A 10 -19.74 19.88 1.40
CA LEU A 10 -19.42 18.48 1.69
C LEU A 10 -17.92 18.21 1.63
N SER A 11 -17.21 18.77 0.64
CA SER A 11 -15.76 18.61 0.54
C SER A 11 -15.03 19.19 1.76
N ILE A 12 -15.39 20.39 2.20
CA ILE A 12 -14.79 21.03 3.39
C ILE A 12 -15.09 20.19 4.64
N PHE A 13 -16.32 19.72 4.77
CA PHE A 13 -16.74 18.86 5.87
C PHE A 13 -15.91 17.56 5.91
N PHE A 14 -15.75 16.88 4.77
CA PHE A 14 -14.95 15.66 4.70
C PHE A 14 -13.48 15.89 5.00
N GLU A 15 -12.88 16.95 4.47
CA GLU A 15 -11.49 17.31 4.73
C GLU A 15 -11.26 17.55 6.22
N THR A 16 -12.11 18.37 6.85
CA THR A 16 -11.99 18.73 8.27
C THR A 16 -12.10 17.48 9.17
N ASN A 17 -13.08 16.60 8.88
CA ASN A 17 -13.26 15.38 9.66
C ASN A 17 -12.11 14.39 9.44
N TYR A 18 -11.58 14.29 8.22
CA TYR A 18 -10.43 13.47 7.91
C TYR A 18 -9.20 13.92 8.71
N GLU A 19 -8.86 15.20 8.67
CA GLU A 19 -7.70 15.75 9.38
C GLU A 19 -7.77 15.51 10.89
N LEU A 20 -8.94 15.75 11.50
CA LEU A 20 -9.15 15.53 12.92
C LEU A 20 -9.00 14.04 13.29
N ALA A 21 -9.67 13.16 12.56
CA ALA A 21 -9.65 11.73 12.82
C ALA A 21 -8.26 11.12 12.59
N LEU A 22 -7.56 11.54 11.53
CA LEU A 22 -6.19 11.14 11.25
C LEU A 22 -5.25 11.56 12.39
N LYS A 23 -5.35 12.82 12.84
CA LYS A 23 -4.53 13.32 13.95
C LYS A 23 -4.71 12.51 15.22
N GLU A 24 -5.95 12.26 15.62
CA GLU A 24 -6.26 11.42 16.79
C GLU A 24 -5.73 10.00 16.62
N PHE A 25 -5.90 9.44 15.42
CA PHE A 25 -5.43 8.10 15.09
C PHE A 25 -3.90 7.97 15.16
N LEU A 26 -3.15 8.93 14.61
CA LEU A 26 -1.69 8.91 14.63
C LEU A 26 -1.13 9.13 16.04
N ILE A 27 -1.81 9.92 16.88
CA ILE A 27 -1.48 10.04 18.32
C ILE A 27 -1.59 8.67 19.00
N ALA A 28 -2.66 7.92 18.70
CA ALA A 28 -2.85 6.58 19.26
C ALA A 28 -1.96 5.51 18.60
N ASN A 29 -1.50 5.73 17.36
CA ASN A 29 -0.75 4.77 16.56
C ASN A 29 0.49 5.44 15.91
N PRO A 30 1.56 5.71 16.68
CA PRO A 30 2.69 6.52 16.19
C PRO A 30 3.50 5.93 15.04
N LEU A 31 3.35 4.62 14.79
CA LEU A 31 4.03 3.92 13.69
C LEU A 31 3.18 3.84 12.41
N ALA A 32 1.92 4.29 12.47
CA ALA A 32 1.05 4.33 11.30
C ALA A 32 1.29 5.59 10.48
N ASN A 33 0.76 5.58 9.26
CA ASN A 33 0.77 6.71 8.34
C ASN A 33 -0.65 6.95 7.78
N ASP A 34 -0.81 8.01 7.00
CA ASP A 34 -2.06 8.38 6.34
C ASP A 34 -2.64 7.24 5.50
N GLU A 35 -1.80 6.54 4.74
CA GLU A 35 -2.22 5.41 3.91
C GLU A 35 -2.85 4.29 4.76
N PHE A 36 -2.19 3.92 5.86
CA PHE A 36 -2.69 2.91 6.80
C PHE A 36 -4.03 3.33 7.40
N PHE A 37 -4.15 4.60 7.81
CA PHE A 37 -5.40 5.15 8.34
C PHE A 37 -6.53 5.04 7.30
N ILE A 38 -6.30 5.49 6.07
CA ILE A 38 -7.30 5.43 4.99
C ILE A 38 -7.74 3.98 4.73
N ARG A 39 -6.79 3.04 4.64
CA ARG A 39 -7.11 1.61 4.45
C ARG A 39 -7.93 1.02 5.60
N GLN A 40 -7.64 1.43 6.83
CA GLN A 40 -8.40 1.00 8.00
C GLN A 40 -9.84 1.55 7.96
N VAL A 41 -10.02 2.82 7.59
CA VAL A 41 -11.33 3.44 7.42
C VAL A 41 -12.13 2.74 6.31
N PHE A 42 -11.50 2.42 5.17
CA PHE A 42 -12.14 1.67 4.10
C PHE A 42 -12.66 0.31 4.55
N SER A 43 -11.84 -0.47 5.27
CA SER A 43 -12.24 -1.80 5.74
C SER A 43 -13.50 -1.75 6.63
N ASN A 44 -13.63 -0.68 7.43
CA ASN A 44 -14.79 -0.46 8.27
C ASN A 44 -16.01 0.02 7.47
N GLN A 45 -15.82 0.98 6.56
CA GLN A 45 -16.90 1.57 5.77
C GLN A 45 -17.47 0.62 4.72
N ASP A 46 -16.64 -0.20 4.08
CA ASP A 46 -17.09 -1.17 3.07
C ASP A 46 -18.12 -2.16 3.65
N LYS A 47 -17.92 -2.60 4.90
CA LYS A 47 -18.88 -3.47 5.60
C LYS A 47 -20.22 -2.78 5.79
N GLU A 48 -20.21 -1.52 6.20
CA GLU A 48 -21.40 -0.73 6.46
C GLU A 48 -22.14 -0.36 5.16
N ILE A 49 -21.40 0.02 4.12
CA ILE A 49 -21.96 0.29 2.79
C ILE A 49 -22.64 -0.96 2.24
N LYS A 50 -22.00 -2.13 2.33
CA LYS A 50 -22.59 -3.42 1.89
C LYS A 50 -23.86 -3.75 2.66
N HIS A 51 -23.86 -3.53 3.97
CA HIS A 51 -25.03 -3.74 4.81
C HIS A 51 -26.19 -2.82 4.38
N LEU A 52 -25.94 -1.53 4.23
CA LEU A 52 -26.95 -0.55 3.80
C LEU A 52 -27.44 -0.81 2.39
N HIS A 53 -26.55 -1.16 1.46
CA HIS A 53 -26.92 -1.47 0.07
C HIS A 53 -27.94 -2.61 -0.04
N ASN A 54 -27.85 -3.60 0.86
CA ASN A 54 -28.76 -4.74 0.85
C ASN A 54 -30.09 -4.46 1.56
N ASN A 55 -30.13 -3.45 2.43
CA ASN A 55 -31.28 -3.17 3.31
C ASN A 55 -32.04 -1.90 2.94
N VAL A 56 -31.48 -1.04 2.10
CA VAL A 56 -32.11 0.22 1.68
C VAL A 56 -32.84 0.04 0.37
N ILE A 57 -34.11 0.42 0.34
CA ILE A 57 -34.87 0.56 -0.89
C ILE A 57 -34.57 1.93 -1.50
N PHE A 58 -33.86 1.95 -2.63
CA PHE A 58 -33.38 3.20 -3.23
C PHE A 58 -34.43 3.93 -4.08
N PHE A 59 -35.43 3.21 -4.61
CA PHE A 59 -36.31 3.71 -5.67
C PHE A 59 -37.81 3.49 -5.48
N ASP A 60 -38.27 3.01 -4.32
CA ASP A 60 -39.72 2.98 -4.05
C ASP A 60 -40.10 4.24 -3.31
N TYR A 61 -40.91 5.06 -3.96
CA TYR A 61 -42.17 5.62 -3.48
C TYR A 61 -42.60 6.66 -4.51
N ASN A 62 -43.65 6.37 -5.28
CA ASN A 62 -44.37 7.41 -5.97
C ASN A 62 -44.93 8.37 -4.90
N ASP A 63 -44.80 9.69 -5.08
CA ASP A 63 -45.27 10.73 -4.14
C ASP A 63 -46.74 10.56 -3.70
N SER A 64 -47.54 9.76 -4.42
CA SER A 64 -48.92 9.39 -4.06
C SER A 64 -49.02 8.51 -2.79
N GLU A 65 -48.03 7.68 -2.47
CA GLU A 65 -48.04 6.81 -1.28
C GLU A 65 -47.66 7.54 0.01
N PHE A 66 -46.91 8.64 -0.07
CA PHE A 66 -46.51 9.44 1.09
C PHE A 66 -47.71 9.98 1.89
N LYS A 67 -48.82 10.30 1.22
CA LYS A 67 -50.07 10.74 1.87
C LYS A 67 -50.79 9.62 2.64
N GLN A 68 -50.57 8.35 2.29
CA GLN A 68 -51.09 7.20 3.03
C GLN A 68 -50.20 6.84 4.21
N VAL A 69 -48.88 6.90 4.03
CA VAL A 69 -47.87 6.68 5.08
C VAL A 69 -48.04 7.66 6.26
N LEU A 70 -48.43 8.91 6.00
CA LEU A 70 -48.71 9.92 7.04
C LEU A 70 -49.89 9.59 7.98
N LYS A 71 -50.72 8.60 7.66
CA LYS A 71 -51.90 8.22 8.47
C LYS A 71 -51.63 7.06 9.42
N ASP A 72 -50.48 6.39 9.30
CA ASP A 72 -50.11 5.24 10.11
C ASP A 72 -48.71 5.47 10.71
N ASP A 73 -48.64 5.60 12.04
CA ASP A 73 -47.41 5.90 12.76
C ASP A 73 -46.32 4.84 12.55
N ILE A 74 -46.69 3.57 12.34
CA ILE A 74 -45.71 2.49 12.11
C ILE A 74 -45.06 2.66 10.74
N LEU A 75 -45.88 2.83 9.70
CA LEU A 75 -45.39 3.05 8.33
C LEU A 75 -44.57 4.33 8.21
N PHE A 76 -44.94 5.38 8.95
CA PHE A 76 -44.18 6.64 8.98
C PHE A 76 -42.78 6.45 9.57
N ASN A 77 -42.64 5.72 10.68
CA ASN A 77 -41.35 5.45 11.30
C ASN A 77 -40.43 4.63 10.38
N ASP A 78 -40.96 3.59 9.74
CA ASP A 78 -40.21 2.78 8.77
C ASP A 78 -39.75 3.62 7.58
N TRP A 79 -40.59 4.53 7.09
CA TRP A 79 -40.23 5.45 6.01
C TRP A 79 -39.10 6.41 6.42
N ILE A 80 -39.17 7.00 7.62
CA ILE A 80 -38.12 7.87 8.16
C ILE A 80 -36.80 7.11 8.28
N GLU A 81 -36.83 5.88 8.79
CA GLU A 81 -35.65 5.07 8.98
C GLU A 81 -35.01 4.68 7.64
N ASN A 82 -35.82 4.29 6.65
CA ASN A 82 -35.35 4.04 5.29
C ASN A 82 -34.69 5.27 4.67
N LYS A 83 -35.28 6.46 4.85
CA LYS A 83 -34.70 7.71 4.35
C LYS A 83 -33.36 8.03 5.01
N LYS A 84 -33.25 7.88 6.34
CA LYS A 84 -31.98 8.03 7.07
C LYS A 84 -30.91 7.07 6.56
N ASN A 85 -31.26 5.80 6.37
CA ASN A 85 -30.32 4.79 5.89
C ASN A 85 -29.86 5.06 4.45
N ARG A 86 -30.75 5.55 3.59
CA ARG A 86 -30.40 6.00 2.24
C ARG A 86 -29.45 7.20 2.26
N ASP A 87 -29.77 8.22 3.04
CA ASP A 87 -28.95 9.43 3.13
C ASP A 87 -27.57 9.10 3.73
N LYS A 88 -27.53 8.20 4.73
CA LYS A 88 -26.30 7.64 5.30
C LYS A 88 -25.48 6.86 4.27
N PHE A 89 -26.11 6.01 3.46
CA PHE A 89 -25.44 5.29 2.38
C PHE A 89 -24.77 6.26 1.41
N TRP A 90 -25.47 7.31 0.97
CA TRP A 90 -24.91 8.31 0.06
C TRP A 90 -23.75 9.06 0.69
N LEU A 91 -23.87 9.48 1.95
CA LEU A 91 -22.79 10.15 2.67
C LEU A 91 -21.53 9.27 2.75
N LEU A 92 -21.69 8.00 3.12
CA LEU A 92 -20.58 7.05 3.19
C LEU A 92 -19.94 6.81 1.81
N ARG A 93 -20.74 6.72 0.75
CA ARG A 93 -20.25 6.53 -0.62
C ARG A 93 -19.47 7.74 -1.13
N GLU A 94 -19.95 8.95 -0.85
CA GLU A 94 -19.26 10.18 -1.22
C GLU A 94 -17.95 10.32 -0.44
N TYR A 95 -17.97 10.02 0.86
CA TYR A 95 -16.75 10.02 1.67
C TYR A 95 -15.75 8.94 1.22
N PHE A 96 -16.23 7.75 0.84
CA PHE A 96 -15.39 6.71 0.25
C PHE A 96 -14.69 7.20 -1.03
N SER A 97 -15.43 7.94 -1.87
CA SER A 97 -14.88 8.53 -3.10
C SER A 97 -13.81 9.57 -2.79
N PHE A 98 -14.08 10.45 -1.81
CA PHE A 98 -13.11 11.41 -1.29
C PHE A 98 -11.81 10.73 -0.80
N LEU A 99 -11.92 9.69 0.02
CA LEU A 99 -10.77 8.93 0.51
C LEU A 99 -10.01 8.23 -0.63
N THR A 100 -10.72 7.77 -1.66
CA THR A 100 -10.10 7.16 -2.84
C THR A 100 -9.26 8.17 -3.61
N GLU A 101 -9.74 9.40 -3.75
CA GLU A 101 -8.98 10.48 -4.37
C GLU A 101 -7.76 10.88 -3.51
N LYS A 102 -7.92 10.94 -2.18
CA LYS A 102 -6.81 11.19 -1.25
C LYS A 102 -5.73 10.12 -1.35
N LEU A 103 -6.12 8.84 -1.35
CA LEU A 103 -5.18 7.73 -1.50
C LEU A 103 -4.41 7.82 -2.82
N LYS A 104 -5.12 8.10 -3.93
CA LYS A 104 -4.46 8.31 -5.23
C LYS A 104 -3.48 9.48 -5.22
N LYS A 105 -3.79 10.57 -4.50
CA LYS A 105 -2.87 11.70 -4.35
C LYS A 105 -1.61 11.28 -3.60
N ILE A 106 -1.76 10.60 -2.46
CA ILE A 106 -0.63 10.07 -1.69
C ILE A 106 0.22 9.13 -2.56
N GLU A 107 -0.40 8.18 -3.25
CA GLU A 107 0.29 7.28 -4.18
C GLU A 107 0.99 8.06 -5.31
N SER A 108 0.38 9.12 -5.84
CA SER A 108 0.98 9.94 -6.89
C SER A 108 2.12 10.83 -6.39
N GLU A 109 2.05 11.31 -5.15
CA GLU A 109 3.09 12.11 -4.49
C GLU A 109 4.29 11.23 -4.11
N GLU A 110 4.05 9.99 -3.64
CA GLU A 110 5.09 8.98 -3.48
C GLU A 110 5.75 8.61 -4.83
N ASN A 111 4.99 8.64 -5.93
CA ASN A 111 5.54 8.42 -7.27
C ASN A 111 6.28 9.65 -7.85
N LEU A 112 6.02 10.87 -7.36
CA LEU A 112 6.70 12.09 -7.81
C LEU A 112 8.08 12.31 -7.15
N GLU A 113 8.34 11.66 -6.01
CA GLU A 113 9.70 11.58 -5.44
C GLU A 113 10.55 10.44 -6.04
N VAL A 114 10.03 9.65 -7.00
CA VAL A 114 10.76 8.52 -7.61
C VAL A 114 10.73 8.57 -9.15
N SER A 115 11.59 9.38 -9.73
CA SER A 115 12.07 9.19 -11.11
C SER A 115 13.13 8.07 -11.16
N PRO A 116 13.35 7.33 -12.26
CA PRO A 116 12.44 6.55 -13.11
C PRO A 116 12.82 5.06 -12.94
N ILE A 117 12.08 4.27 -12.15
CA ILE A 117 12.46 2.87 -11.87
C ILE A 117 11.27 1.94 -12.13
N ASN A 118 10.78 1.94 -13.37
CA ASN A 118 9.78 0.97 -13.81
C ASN A 118 10.36 -0.47 -13.89
N ASP A 119 11.67 -0.65 -13.67
CA ASP A 119 12.33 -1.97 -13.63
C ASP A 119 12.38 -2.61 -12.23
N MET A 120 11.94 -1.91 -11.17
CA MET A 120 11.89 -2.48 -9.81
C MET A 120 10.76 -3.50 -9.60
N VAL A 121 9.80 -3.57 -10.52
CA VAL A 121 8.62 -4.45 -10.43
C VAL A 121 8.97 -5.92 -10.60
N ASN A 122 10.18 -6.26 -11.08
CA ASN A 122 10.60 -7.65 -11.32
C ASN A 122 11.87 -8.05 -10.54
N LEU A 123 11.98 -7.67 -9.26
CA LEU A 123 13.06 -8.17 -8.41
C LEU A 123 12.71 -9.50 -7.74
N THR A 124 13.66 -10.43 -7.74
CA THR A 124 13.53 -11.66 -6.97
C THR A 124 13.85 -11.41 -5.49
N LEU A 125 13.37 -12.29 -4.59
CA LEU A 125 13.65 -12.19 -3.16
C LEU A 125 15.16 -12.09 -2.83
N LYS A 126 16.01 -12.75 -3.62
CA LYS A 126 17.46 -12.72 -3.46
C LYS A 126 18.04 -11.36 -3.86
N GLU A 127 17.57 -10.80 -4.97
CA GLU A 127 17.97 -9.48 -5.43
C GLU A 127 17.56 -8.41 -4.42
N ILE A 128 16.33 -8.47 -3.89
CA ILE A 128 15.83 -7.55 -2.85
C ILE A 128 16.72 -7.65 -1.59
N ALA A 129 16.97 -8.87 -1.09
CA ALA A 129 17.81 -9.07 0.08
C ALA A 129 19.22 -8.47 -0.10
N LEU A 130 19.85 -8.72 -1.25
CA LEU A 130 21.18 -8.24 -1.56
C LEU A 130 21.20 -6.71 -1.76
N LEU A 131 20.16 -6.14 -2.37
CA LEU A 131 19.99 -4.70 -2.53
C LEU A 131 19.97 -3.98 -1.18
N HIS A 132 19.11 -4.43 -0.25
CA HIS A 132 19.02 -3.84 1.09
C HIS A 132 20.33 -3.96 1.87
N TYR A 133 21.08 -5.06 1.71
CA TYR A 133 22.41 -5.20 2.32
C TYR A 133 23.38 -4.09 1.86
N TYR A 134 23.43 -3.80 0.56
CA TYR A 134 24.33 -2.77 0.04
C TYR A 134 23.86 -1.35 0.33
N LYS A 135 22.54 -1.13 0.43
CA LYS A 135 21.96 0.14 0.92
C LYS A 135 22.19 0.40 2.41
N GLN A 136 22.70 -0.60 3.16
CA GLN A 136 22.84 -0.55 4.61
C GLN A 136 21.48 -0.45 5.34
N GLU A 137 20.42 -0.98 4.71
CA GLU A 137 19.08 -1.04 5.28
C GLU A 137 18.86 -2.40 5.95
N HIS A 138 18.72 -2.40 7.27
CA HIS A 138 18.63 -3.63 8.04
C HIS A 138 17.25 -4.30 7.93
N ILE A 139 17.25 -5.55 7.46
CA ILE A 139 16.07 -6.42 7.51
C ILE A 139 16.15 -7.29 8.77
N THR A 140 15.08 -7.22 9.55
CA THR A 140 14.83 -7.95 10.79
C THR A 140 13.57 -8.79 10.63
N LEU A 141 13.34 -9.75 11.51
CA LEU A 141 12.10 -10.54 11.51
C LEU A 141 10.84 -9.67 11.63
N ILE A 142 10.92 -8.52 12.32
CA ILE A 142 9.78 -7.65 12.61
C ILE A 142 9.43 -6.79 11.39
N ASN A 143 10.43 -6.27 10.66
CA ASN A 143 10.21 -5.40 9.51
C ASN A 143 10.26 -6.12 8.15
N ALA A 144 10.58 -7.42 8.10
CA ALA A 144 10.71 -8.13 6.83
C ALA A 144 9.39 -8.14 6.02
N ASP A 145 8.25 -8.25 6.70
CA ASP A 145 6.93 -8.23 6.04
C ASP A 145 6.62 -6.84 5.48
N SER A 146 6.98 -5.76 6.17
CA SER A 146 6.76 -4.40 5.64
C SER A 146 7.70 -4.05 4.48
N VAL A 147 8.95 -4.53 4.52
CA VAL A 147 9.90 -4.33 3.43
C VAL A 147 9.46 -5.06 2.17
N ILE A 148 9.04 -6.32 2.28
CA ILE A 148 8.71 -7.15 1.13
C ILE A 148 7.41 -6.74 0.42
N LEU A 149 6.46 -6.17 1.17
CA LEU A 149 5.21 -5.64 0.64
C LEU A 149 5.45 -4.50 -0.36
N LYS A 150 6.49 -3.69 -0.16
CA LYS A 150 6.90 -2.63 -1.12
C LYS A 150 7.25 -3.16 -2.50
N TYR A 151 7.61 -4.44 -2.60
CA TYR A 151 7.96 -5.11 -3.84
C TYR A 151 6.84 -6.07 -4.31
N GLY A 152 5.64 -6.01 -3.72
CA GLY A 152 4.49 -6.82 -4.13
C GLY A 152 4.52 -8.29 -3.70
N PHE A 153 5.38 -8.65 -2.75
CA PHE A 153 5.50 -10.03 -2.24
C PHE A 153 4.93 -10.16 -0.83
N ILE A 154 4.56 -11.39 -0.45
CA ILE A 154 3.81 -11.68 0.80
C ILE A 154 4.69 -12.35 1.88
N SER A 155 5.85 -12.91 1.53
CA SER A 155 6.63 -13.78 2.44
C SER A 155 7.89 -13.12 3.00
N GLY A 156 7.76 -12.30 4.05
CA GLY A 156 8.90 -11.61 4.68
C GLY A 156 9.89 -12.56 5.34
N LYS A 157 9.43 -13.69 5.91
CA LYS A 157 10.32 -14.70 6.51
C LYS A 157 11.39 -15.21 5.55
N LYS A 158 11.03 -15.45 4.29
CA LYS A 158 11.97 -15.93 3.26
C LYS A 158 12.96 -14.85 2.83
N LEU A 159 12.51 -13.60 2.78
CA LEU A 159 13.39 -12.46 2.53
C LEU A 159 14.42 -12.32 3.65
N TYR A 160 13.99 -12.39 4.91
CA TYR A 160 14.89 -12.33 6.06
C TYR A 160 15.96 -13.43 6.01
N GLN A 161 15.58 -14.66 5.63
CA GLN A 161 16.53 -15.76 5.48
C GLN A 161 17.63 -15.44 4.44
N HIS A 162 17.24 -14.95 3.26
CA HIS A 162 18.22 -14.53 2.23
C HIS A 162 19.05 -13.34 2.67
N TYR A 163 18.47 -12.38 3.40
CA TYR A 163 19.20 -11.23 3.93
C TYR A 163 20.29 -11.67 4.92
N VAL A 164 19.95 -12.55 5.87
CA VAL A 164 20.92 -13.11 6.83
C VAL A 164 22.02 -13.90 6.11
N GLU A 165 21.66 -14.67 5.09
CA GLU A 165 22.62 -15.37 4.23
C GLU A 165 23.61 -14.39 3.60
N TYR A 166 23.11 -13.31 2.98
CA TYR A 166 23.94 -12.29 2.33
C TYR A 166 24.69 -11.36 3.27
N CYS A 167 24.32 -11.25 4.54
CA CYS A 167 25.13 -10.51 5.52
C CYS A 167 26.55 -11.10 5.65
N GLN A 168 26.69 -12.41 5.48
CA GLN A 168 27.99 -13.10 5.55
C GLN A 168 28.77 -12.92 4.24
N LYS A 169 29.99 -12.37 4.32
CA LYS A 169 30.85 -12.18 3.13
C LYS A 169 31.11 -13.49 2.40
N ALA A 170 31.38 -14.57 3.14
CA ALA A 170 31.63 -15.90 2.57
C ALA A 170 30.51 -16.32 1.62
N ASN A 171 29.24 -16.15 1.99
CA ASN A 171 28.11 -16.53 1.14
C ASN A 171 27.96 -15.63 -0.09
N ARG A 172 28.44 -14.38 -0.05
CA ARG A 172 28.46 -13.49 -1.22
C ARG A 172 29.52 -13.91 -2.24
N ILE A 173 30.73 -14.21 -1.76
CA ILE A 173 31.90 -14.47 -2.64
C ILE A 173 32.13 -15.95 -2.95
N ALA A 174 31.49 -16.87 -2.22
CA ALA A 174 31.66 -18.30 -2.45
C ALA A 174 31.20 -18.68 -3.87
N PRO A 175 31.97 -19.50 -4.59
CA PRO A 175 31.57 -19.95 -5.90
C PRO A 175 30.31 -20.84 -5.82
N GLY A 176 29.52 -20.82 -6.88
CA GLY A 176 28.38 -21.71 -7.03
C GLY A 176 28.83 -23.15 -7.21
N GLU A 177 28.08 -24.10 -6.65
CA GLU A 177 28.36 -25.55 -6.76
C GLU A 177 28.39 -26.07 -8.20
N SER A 178 27.80 -25.33 -9.15
CA SER A 178 27.80 -25.67 -10.57
C SER A 178 27.90 -24.40 -11.43
N SER A 179 28.35 -24.55 -12.67
CA SER A 179 28.45 -23.44 -13.63
C SER A 179 27.13 -22.66 -13.78
N THR A 180 25.98 -23.35 -13.82
CA THR A 180 24.66 -22.72 -13.88
C THR A 180 24.36 -21.91 -12.62
N LYS A 181 24.62 -22.47 -11.43
CA LYS A 181 24.40 -21.76 -10.15
C LYS A 181 25.31 -20.54 -10.05
N GLN A 182 26.55 -20.64 -10.52
CA GLN A 182 27.48 -19.52 -10.57
C GLN A 182 26.97 -18.42 -11.50
N LYS A 183 26.56 -18.76 -12.73
CA LYS A 183 26.02 -17.79 -13.69
C LYS A 183 24.81 -17.04 -13.12
N ASN A 184 23.87 -17.76 -12.51
CA ASN A 184 22.70 -17.16 -11.87
C ASN A 184 23.08 -16.22 -10.73
N LYS A 185 24.08 -16.58 -9.93
CA LYS A 185 24.57 -15.73 -8.84
C LYS A 185 25.24 -14.46 -9.36
N VAL A 186 26.07 -14.57 -10.39
CA VAL A 186 26.69 -13.41 -11.07
C VAL A 186 25.62 -12.47 -11.62
N GLN A 187 24.58 -13.00 -12.28
CA GLN A 187 23.48 -12.19 -12.81
C GLN A 187 22.73 -11.41 -11.73
N ILE A 188 22.50 -12.02 -10.56
CA ILE A 188 21.87 -11.33 -9.41
C ILE A 188 22.72 -10.12 -8.99
N PHE A 189 24.04 -10.29 -8.87
CA PHE A 189 24.94 -9.20 -8.49
C PHE A 189 25.00 -8.10 -9.55
N GLU A 190 25.09 -8.47 -10.83
CA GLU A 190 25.13 -7.51 -11.94
C GLU A 190 23.87 -6.64 -11.96
N LYS A 191 22.69 -7.25 -11.81
CA LYS A 191 21.41 -6.54 -11.73
C LYS A 191 21.30 -5.64 -10.50
N VAL A 192 21.76 -6.10 -9.32
CA VAL A 192 21.74 -5.27 -8.10
C VAL A 192 22.70 -4.07 -8.23
N ILE A 193 23.87 -4.25 -8.83
CA ILE A 193 24.83 -3.15 -9.07
C ILE A 193 24.24 -2.10 -10.02
N GLU A 194 23.56 -2.54 -11.08
CA GLU A 194 22.86 -1.66 -12.01
C GLU A 194 21.83 -0.79 -11.28
N ILE A 195 20.99 -1.40 -10.45
CA ILE A 195 19.97 -0.70 -9.66
C ILE A 195 20.59 0.29 -8.67
N LEU A 196 21.64 -0.12 -7.94
CA LEU A 196 22.35 0.77 -7.02
C LEU A 196 22.93 1.99 -7.75
N SER A 197 23.47 1.77 -8.96
CA SER A 197 24.00 2.86 -9.80
C SER A 197 22.90 3.81 -10.27
N LEU A 198 21.75 3.29 -10.69
CA LEU A 198 20.60 4.12 -11.10
C LEU A 198 20.06 4.95 -9.93
N GLN A 199 20.12 4.41 -8.73
CA GLN A 199 19.66 5.06 -7.50
C GLN A 199 20.75 5.90 -6.81
N ASN A 200 21.90 6.13 -7.43
CA ASN A 200 23.02 6.89 -6.89
C ASN A 200 23.57 6.39 -5.53
N TYR A 201 23.46 5.09 -5.26
CA TYR A 201 24.11 4.47 -4.08
C TYR A 201 25.55 4.06 -4.39
N ASP A 202 26.36 3.88 -3.34
CA ASP A 202 27.74 3.39 -3.48
C ASP A 202 27.77 1.94 -4.01
N THR A 203 28.42 1.75 -5.17
CA THR A 203 28.56 0.45 -5.84
C THR A 203 29.91 -0.21 -5.62
N HIS A 204 30.86 0.44 -4.94
CA HIS A 204 32.23 -0.04 -4.82
C HIS A 204 32.32 -1.40 -4.13
N LYS A 205 31.60 -1.55 -3.01
CA LYS A 205 31.56 -2.80 -2.25
C LYS A 205 30.94 -3.95 -3.05
N ALA A 206 29.85 -3.69 -3.77
CA ALA A 206 29.18 -4.70 -4.58
C ALA A 206 30.04 -5.15 -5.76
N LYS A 207 30.74 -4.21 -6.42
CA LYS A 207 31.69 -4.50 -7.51
C LYS A 207 32.87 -5.35 -7.03
N ASN A 208 33.41 -5.05 -5.84
CA ASN A 208 34.49 -5.86 -5.25
C ASN A 208 34.03 -7.29 -4.93
N ASP A 209 32.86 -7.44 -4.29
CA ASP A 209 32.31 -8.76 -4.01
C ASP A 209 32.03 -9.56 -5.31
N LEU A 210 31.59 -8.90 -6.39
CA LEU A 210 31.41 -9.52 -7.71
C LEU A 210 32.74 -9.96 -8.34
N GLN A 211 33.81 -9.17 -8.21
CA GLN A 211 35.14 -9.55 -8.68
C GLN A 211 35.68 -10.74 -7.89
N ASP A 212 35.56 -10.72 -6.57
CA ASP A 212 35.95 -11.84 -5.69
C ASP A 212 35.18 -13.12 -6.07
N LEU A 213 33.87 -13.01 -6.32
CA LEU A 213 33.02 -14.12 -6.76
C LEU A 213 33.47 -14.73 -8.10
N LYS A 214 33.84 -13.89 -9.08
CA LYS A 214 34.32 -14.36 -10.39
C LYS A 214 35.69 -15.06 -10.26
N LYS A 215 36.63 -14.47 -9.53
CA LYS A 215 37.96 -15.06 -9.27
C LYS A 215 37.89 -16.40 -8.55
N ASN A 216 37.02 -16.52 -7.53
CA ASN A 216 36.90 -17.76 -6.76
C ASN A 216 36.36 -18.93 -7.58
N PHE A 217 35.61 -18.66 -8.66
CA PHE A 217 35.11 -19.69 -9.55
C PHE A 217 36.13 -20.13 -10.61
N GLU A 218 37.00 -19.21 -11.06
CA GLU A 218 38.11 -19.55 -11.96
C GLU A 218 39.18 -20.41 -11.26
N ASN A 219 39.30 -20.29 -9.94
CA ASN A 219 40.24 -21.04 -9.12
C ASN A 219 39.69 -22.39 -8.59
N GLN A 220 38.50 -22.82 -9.03
CA GLN A 220 37.89 -24.11 -8.72
C GLN A 220 38.22 -25.16 -9.78
#